data_AF-A0A662KWV2-F1
#
_entry.id   AF-A0A662KWV2-F1
#
_cell.length_a   1.000
_cell.length_b   1.000
_cell.length_c   1.000
_cell.angle_alpha   90.00
_cell.angle_beta   90.00
_cell.angle_gamma   90.00
#
_symmetry.space_group_name_H-M   'P 1'
#
loop_
_entity.id
_entity.type
_entity.pdbx_description
1 polymer ?
#
loop_
_entity_poly.entity_id
_entity_poly.type
_entity_poly.pdbx_seq_one_letter_code
_entity_poly.pdbx_strand_id
1 'polypeptide(L)' 'MPVCAYCNKEIEDEELFKEGKYWHRECLRKWLREKGC' A
#
# COMPACT_ATOMS: atom_id res chain seq x y z
N MET A 1 12.01 1.41 7.93
CA MET A 1 11.22 1.89 6.78
C MET A 1 10.06 0.93 6.60
N PRO A 2 8.82 1.41 6.44
CA PRO A 2 7.69 0.52 6.23
C PRO A 2 7.78 -0.13 4.86
N VAL A 3 7.27 -1.35 4.78
CA VAL A 3 7.25 -2.15 3.55
C VAL A 3 5.82 -2.20 3.03
N CYS A 4 5.65 -1.90 1.74
CA CYS A 4 4.36 -1.94 1.09
C CYS A 4 3.84 -3.37 0.96
N ALA A 5 2.63 -3.63 1.45
CA ALA A 5 2.01 -4.95 1.43
C ALA A 5 1.60 -5.46 0.03
N TYR A 6 1.58 -4.60 -0.99
CA TYR A 6 1.26 -5.00 -2.36
C TYR A 6 2.51 -5.44 -3.14
N CYS A 7 3.54 -4.60 -3.14
CA CYS A 7 4.74 -4.80 -3.96
C CYS A 7 5.96 -5.30 -3.18
N ASN A 8 5.85 -5.40 -1.85
CA ASN A 8 6.92 -5.80 -0.92
C ASN A 8 8.19 -4.95 -1.02
N LYS A 9 8.07 -3.71 -1.50
CA LYS A 9 9.17 -2.73 -1.54
C LYS A 9 9.06 -1.75 -0.39
N GLU A 10 10.20 -1.20 -0.03
CA GLU A 10 10.36 -0.13 0.94
C GLU A 10 9.55 1.10 0.50
N ILE A 11 8.98 1.82 1.47
CA ILE A 11 8.31 3.09 1.23
C ILE A 11 9.30 4.18 1.66
N GLU A 12 9.87 4.87 0.68
CA GLU A 12 10.82 5.97 0.89
C GLU A 12 10.12 7.34 1.03
N ASP A 13 8.88 7.45 0.53
CA ASP A 13 8.05 8.66 0.50
C ASP A 13 6.78 8.50 1.38
N GLU A 14 5.65 9.08 0.95
CA GLU A 14 4.36 9.00 1.64
C GLU A 14 3.85 7.55 1.78
N GLU A 15 3.78 7.10 3.03
CA GLU A 15 3.21 5.84 3.45
C GLU A 15 1.72 5.96 3.78
N LEU A 16 0.92 5.01 3.30
CA LEU A 16 -0.49 4.88 3.69
C LEU A 16 -0.67 3.67 4.60
N PHE A 17 -1.38 3.87 5.71
CA PHE A 17 -1.74 2.78 6.62
C PHE A 17 -3.21 2.38 6.43
N LYS A 18 -3.45 1.12 6.03
CA LYS A 18 -4.81 0.57 5.83
C LYS A 18 -4.83 -0.93 6.12
N GLU A 19 -5.90 -1.39 6.78
CA GLU A 19 -6.06 -2.80 7.24
C GLU A 19 -4.84 -3.33 8.02
N GLY A 20 -4.23 -2.49 8.86
CA GLY A 20 -3.07 -2.90 9.67
C GLY A 20 -1.75 -3.04 8.89
N LYS A 21 -1.73 -2.61 7.62
CA LYS A 21 -0.59 -2.74 6.72
C LYS A 21 -0.20 -1.40 6.12
N TYR A 22 1.06 -1.27 5.73
CA TYR A 22 1.60 -0.11 5.03
C TYR A 22 1.54 -0.31 3.52
N TRP A 23 1.32 0.78 2.78
CA TRP A 23 1.12 0.76 1.35
C TRP A 23 1.69 2.00 0.69
N HIS A 24 2.26 1.86 -0.50
CA HIS A 24 2.39 3.01 -1.39
C HIS A 24 1.00 3.49 -1.82
N ARG A 25 0.85 4.80 -2.06
CA ARG A 25 -0.39 5.39 -2.56
C ARG A 25 -0.95 4.72 -3.81
N GLU A 26 -0.09 4.46 -4.79
CA GLU A 26 -0.48 3.77 -6.02
C GLU A 26 -0.84 2.31 -5.80
N CYS A 27 -0.06 1.62 -4.95
CA CYS A 27 -0.29 0.23 -4.60
C CYS A 27 -1.63 0.03 -3.89
N LEU A 28 -1.96 0.91 -2.93
CA LEU A 28 -3.24 0.88 -2.25
C LEU A 28 -4.39 1.12 -3.23
N ARG A 29 -4.23 2.05 -4.18
CA ARG A 29 -5.25 2.34 -5.18
C ARG A 29 -5.50 1.17 -6.12
N LYS A 30 -4.46 0.45 -6.55
CA LYS A 30 -4.59 -0.79 -7.35
C LYS A 30 -5.31 -1.87 -6.56
N TRP A 31 -4.83 -2.14 -5.34
CA TRP A 31 -5.43 -3.14 -4.47
C TRP A 31 -6.90 -2.83 -4.15
N LEU A 32 -7.27 -1.57 -3.90
CA LEU A 32 -8.67 -1.17 -3.67
C LEU A 32 -9.56 -1.39 -4.90
N ARG A 33 -9.04 -1.17 -6.12
CA ARG A 33 -9.78 -1.47 -7.35
C ARG A 33 -9.99 -2.97 -7.54
N GLU A 34 -8.98 -3.79 -7.22
CA GLU A 34 -9.09 -5.25 -7.29
C GLU A 34 -10.04 -5.80 -6.21
N LYS A 35 -10.11 -5.17 -5.03
CA LYS A 35 -11.01 -5.58 -3.94
C LYS A 35 -12.49 -5.25 -4.19
N GLY A 36 -12.82 -4.56 -5.28
CA GLY A 36 -14.22 -4.34 -5.72
C GLY A 36 -15.12 -3.75 -4.64
N CYS A 37 -14.74 -2.60 -4.07
CA CYS A 37 -15.66 -1.80 -3.27
C CYS A 37 -16.52 -0.92 -4.18
#